data_AF-L1IA24-F1
#
_entry.id   AF-L1IA24-F1
#
_cell.length_a   1.000
_cell.length_b   1.000
_cell.length_c   1.000
_cell.angle_alpha   90.00
_cell.angle_beta   90.00
_cell.angle_gamma   90.00
#
_symmetry.space_group_name_H-M   'P 1'
#
loop_
_entity.id
_entity.type
_entity.pdbx_description
1 polymer ?
#
loop_
_entity_poly.entity_id
_entity_poly.type
_entity_poly.pdbx_seq_one_letter_code
_entity_poly.pdbx_strand_id
1 'polypeptide(L)'
;VLCVWPCGFASLHDRACEVFYQIKGGKVDYGEEHSQRFGHARYGRLYPGLFSEWSSERPIHMLGHSLGGATARYLQHLLEARAFPGHATDASWILSLSSLSAPLNGTLTTYALGEEEDAPPRVRRLSPGSILGSLVHVLAMCGGRMLGYELGLEQWKLSMKDVGAGAAIKKLVRCLLVHSDLVEEEDNAAYDTTIHAMKKHNESMGGGHGCCYYFSFVGT
;
A
#
# COMPACT_ATOMS: atom_id res chain seq x y z
N VAL A 1 -8.76 -12.17 17.43
CA VAL A 1 -7.68 -11.71 16.52
C VAL A 1 -8.22 -11.74 15.11
N LEU A 2 -8.10 -10.63 14.38
CA LEU A 2 -8.57 -10.49 13.00
C LEU A 2 -7.35 -10.32 12.10
N CYS A 3 -7.38 -10.90 10.90
CA CYS A 3 -6.30 -10.80 9.92
C CYS A 3 -6.80 -10.03 8.70
N VAL A 4 -5.98 -9.09 8.21
CA VAL A 4 -6.23 -8.29 7.02
C VAL A 4 -5.11 -8.50 6.01
N TRP A 5 -5.44 -8.40 4.73
CA TRP A 5 -4.55 -8.73 3.62
C TRP A 5 -4.61 -7.62 2.56
N PRO A 6 -3.99 -6.45 2.79
CA PRO A 6 -3.86 -5.44 1.74
C PRO A 6 -2.91 -5.90 0.64
N CYS A 7 -3.00 -5.28 -0.53
CA CYS A 7 -2.14 -5.54 -1.69
C CYS A 7 -0.66 -5.43 -1.29
N GLY A 8 0.13 -6.46 -1.61
CA GLY A 8 1.55 -6.53 -1.26
C GLY A 8 2.44 -5.53 -2.00
N PHE A 9 1.95 -4.97 -3.11
CA PHE A 9 2.71 -4.09 -4.00
C PHE A 9 2.20 -2.64 -4.00
N ALA A 10 1.01 -2.38 -3.44
CA ALA A 10 0.44 -1.06 -3.38
C ALA A 10 1.16 -0.14 -2.37
N SER A 11 0.99 1.17 -2.52
CA SER A 11 1.52 2.17 -1.60
C SER A 11 0.98 2.01 -0.17
N LEU A 12 1.62 2.67 0.79
CA LEU A 12 1.14 2.81 2.16
C LEU A 12 -0.25 3.42 2.20
N HIS A 13 -0.54 4.38 1.32
CA HIS A 13 -1.85 5.01 1.19
C HIS A 13 -2.91 3.99 0.79
N ASP A 14 -2.71 3.31 -0.34
CA ASP A 14 -3.66 2.32 -0.86
C ASP A 14 -3.87 1.16 0.13
N ARG A 15 -2.77 0.65 0.71
CA ARG A 15 -2.82 -0.40 1.72
C ARG A 15 -3.59 0.05 2.96
N ALA A 16 -3.43 1.29 3.39
CA ALA A 16 -4.16 1.82 4.55
C ALA A 16 -5.67 1.93 4.25
N CYS A 17 -6.06 2.41 3.06
CA CYS A 17 -7.46 2.40 2.63
C CYS A 17 -8.03 0.98 2.60
N GLU A 18 -7.30 0.02 2.03
CA GLU A 18 -7.73 -1.37 1.98
C GLU A 18 -7.89 -1.99 3.38
N VAL A 19 -6.94 -1.74 4.29
CA VAL A 19 -7.04 -2.22 5.67
C VAL A 19 -8.24 -1.59 6.38
N PHE A 20 -8.48 -0.29 6.21
CA PHE A 20 -9.62 0.39 6.80
C PHE A 20 -10.93 -0.29 6.42
N TYR A 21 -11.19 -0.47 5.11
CA TYR A 21 -12.43 -1.06 4.63
C TYR A 21 -12.52 -2.58 4.86
N GLN A 22 -11.40 -3.30 4.95
CA GLN A 22 -11.42 -4.70 5.40
C GLN A 22 -11.94 -4.82 6.84
N ILE A 23 -11.53 -3.92 7.74
CA ILE A 23 -11.98 -3.93 9.13
C ILE A 23 -13.38 -3.34 9.24
N LYS A 24 -13.58 -2.10 8.79
CA LYS A 24 -14.82 -1.35 8.96
C LYS A 24 -15.96 -1.86 8.10
N GLY A 25 -15.65 -2.43 6.94
CA GLY A 25 -16.61 -2.79 5.90
C GLY A 25 -16.93 -1.61 4.99
N GLY A 26 -17.42 -1.93 3.79
CA GLY A 26 -17.72 -0.95 2.75
C GLY A 26 -16.83 -1.11 1.52
N LYS A 27 -17.05 -0.22 0.55
CA LYS A 27 -16.28 -0.20 -0.70
C LYS A 27 -15.02 0.62 -0.48
N VAL A 28 -13.87 0.07 -0.84
CA VAL A 28 -12.59 0.79 -0.74
C VAL A 28 -12.69 2.08 -1.55
N ASP A 29 -12.47 3.22 -0.89
CA ASP A 29 -12.30 4.53 -1.51
C ASP A 29 -10.84 4.95 -1.30
N TYR A 30 -10.06 4.99 -2.38
CA TYR A 30 -8.69 5.47 -2.39
C TYR A 30 -8.61 7.00 -2.48
N GLY A 31 -9.73 7.72 -2.41
CA GLY A 31 -9.76 9.17 -2.50
C GLY A 31 -9.66 9.69 -3.93
N GLU A 32 -10.43 10.75 -4.21
CA GLU A 32 -10.53 11.30 -5.56
C GLU A 32 -9.24 11.96 -6.05
N GLU A 33 -8.63 12.79 -5.21
CA GLU A 33 -7.39 13.49 -5.53
C GLU A 33 -6.22 12.52 -5.75
N HIS A 34 -6.04 11.57 -4.83
CA HIS A 34 -4.99 10.53 -4.92
C HIS A 34 -5.14 9.71 -6.22
N SER A 35 -6.35 9.25 -6.50
CA SER A 35 -6.62 8.44 -7.70
C SER A 35 -6.43 9.21 -8.99
N GLN A 36 -6.77 10.51 -9.03
CA GLN A 36 -6.52 11.37 -10.18
C GLN A 36 -5.02 11.64 -10.36
N ARG A 37 -4.28 11.85 -9.26
CA ARG A 37 -2.83 12.09 -9.29
C ARG A 37 -2.05 10.89 -9.82
N PHE A 38 -2.40 9.68 -9.37
CA PHE A 38 -1.67 8.45 -9.70
C PHE A 38 -2.31 7.62 -10.81
N GLY A 39 -3.47 8.04 -11.32
CA GLY A 39 -4.07 7.46 -12.52
C GLY A 39 -4.64 6.06 -12.35
N HIS A 40 -5.07 5.68 -11.13
CA HIS A 40 -5.76 4.42 -10.86
C HIS A 40 -7.24 4.66 -10.48
N ALA A 41 -8.01 3.58 -10.33
CA ALA A 41 -9.42 3.68 -9.98
C ALA A 41 -9.62 4.17 -8.55
N ARG A 42 -10.54 5.11 -8.34
CA ARG A 42 -10.94 5.61 -7.02
C ARG A 42 -11.52 4.54 -6.11
N TYR A 43 -12.32 3.65 -6.67
CA TYR A 43 -13.02 2.63 -5.88
C TYR A 43 -12.44 1.25 -6.13
N GLY A 44 -12.09 0.55 -5.05
CA GLY A 44 -11.63 -0.83 -5.06
C GLY A 44 -12.72 -1.83 -4.65
N ARG A 45 -12.28 -2.88 -3.95
CA ARG A 45 -13.12 -4.01 -3.50
C ARG A 45 -14.19 -3.60 -2.50
N LEU A 46 -15.28 -4.37 -2.47
CA LEU A 46 -16.31 -4.29 -1.44
C LEU A 46 -16.03 -5.33 -0.36
N TYR A 47 -15.89 -4.89 0.89
CA TYR A 47 -15.68 -5.76 2.03
C TYR A 47 -16.89 -5.79 2.96
N PRO A 48 -17.23 -6.95 3.55
CA PRO A 48 -18.33 -7.06 4.52
C PRO A 48 -18.00 -6.38 5.86
N GLY A 49 -16.72 -6.17 6.17
CA GLY A 49 -16.23 -5.63 7.43
C GLY A 49 -16.02 -6.72 8.48
N LEU A 50 -14.78 -6.90 8.91
CA LEU A 50 -14.44 -7.85 9.97
C LEU A 50 -14.87 -7.36 11.36
N PHE A 51 -14.97 -6.05 11.55
CA PHE A 51 -15.41 -5.40 12.77
C PHE A 51 -16.04 -4.03 12.45
N SER A 52 -17.29 -4.06 11.99
CA SER A 52 -18.03 -2.85 11.57
C SER A 52 -18.30 -1.86 12.71
N GLU A 53 -18.28 -2.33 13.96
CA GLU A 53 -18.46 -1.51 15.16
C GLU A 53 -17.17 -0.79 15.60
N TRP A 54 -16.07 -0.92 14.85
CA TRP A 54 -14.81 -0.22 15.11
C TRP A 54 -15.00 1.30 15.18
N SER A 55 -14.62 1.90 16.31
CA SER A 55 -14.72 3.34 16.57
C SER A 55 -13.77 3.77 17.69
N SER A 56 -13.80 5.04 18.07
CA SER A 56 -13.09 5.60 19.23
C SER A 56 -13.51 4.95 20.56
N GLU A 57 -14.76 4.51 20.68
CA GLU A 57 -15.31 3.83 21.86
C GLU A 57 -14.96 2.34 21.87
N ARG A 58 -14.59 1.78 20.71
CA ARG A 58 -14.20 0.38 20.53
C ARG A 58 -12.89 0.31 19.75
N PRO A 59 -11.80 0.85 20.31
CA PRO A 59 -10.53 0.94 19.60
C PRO A 59 -9.86 -0.43 19.50
N ILE A 60 -8.96 -0.57 18.53
CA ILE A 60 -8.26 -1.83 18.26
C ILE A 60 -6.77 -1.75 18.58
N HIS A 61 -6.18 -2.92 18.81
CA HIS A 61 -4.73 -3.10 18.80
C HIS A 61 -4.29 -3.55 17.41
N MET A 62 -3.35 -2.84 16.82
CA MET A 62 -2.75 -3.18 15.52
C MET A 62 -1.39 -3.83 15.72
N LEU A 63 -1.16 -4.93 15.01
CA LEU A 63 0.14 -5.59 14.92
C LEU A 63 0.52 -5.71 13.44
N GLY A 64 1.58 -5.01 13.05
CA GLY A 64 2.06 -4.95 11.68
C GLY A 64 3.46 -5.55 11.56
N HIS A 65 3.60 -6.59 10.75
CA HIS A 65 4.89 -7.16 10.38
C HIS A 65 5.44 -6.51 9.11
N SER A 66 6.75 -6.21 9.10
CA SER A 66 7.44 -5.58 7.96
C SER A 66 6.69 -4.31 7.50
N LEU A 67 6.39 -4.19 6.21
CA LEU A 67 5.62 -3.08 5.66
C LEU A 67 4.27 -2.85 6.35
N GLY A 68 3.67 -3.89 6.93
CA GLY A 68 2.42 -3.78 7.70
C GLY A 68 2.54 -2.85 8.91
N GLY A 69 3.72 -2.74 9.52
CA GLY A 69 3.94 -1.78 10.62
C GLY A 69 3.90 -0.33 10.15
N ALA A 70 4.50 -0.04 8.98
CA ALA A 70 4.41 1.28 8.36
C ALA A 70 3.00 1.58 7.86
N THR A 71 2.30 0.59 7.26
CA THR A 71 0.89 0.72 6.87
C THR A 71 -0.01 1.03 8.06
N ALA A 72 0.21 0.41 9.22
CA ALA A 72 -0.57 0.71 10.42
C ALA A 72 -0.36 2.15 10.90
N ARG A 73 0.87 2.68 10.83
CA ARG A 73 1.16 4.09 11.17
C ARG A 73 0.48 5.04 10.19
N TYR A 74 0.58 4.73 8.90
CA TYR A 74 -0.04 5.53 7.85
C TYR A 74 -1.58 5.53 7.96
N LEU A 75 -2.18 4.39 8.30
CA LEU A 75 -3.61 4.30 8.58
C LEU A 75 -4.01 5.20 9.76
N GLN A 76 -3.25 5.22 10.85
CA GLN A 76 -3.54 6.10 11.97
C GLN A 76 -3.51 7.58 11.56
N HIS A 77 -2.54 7.96 10.73
CA HIS A 77 -2.46 9.30 10.16
C HIS A 77 -3.70 9.64 9.31
N LEU A 78 -4.16 8.71 8.45
CA LEU A 78 -5.38 8.90 7.67
C LEU A 78 -6.65 9.01 8.53
N LEU A 79 -6.71 8.27 9.65
CA LEU A 79 -7.80 8.37 10.62
C LEU A 79 -7.84 9.75 11.28
N GLU A 80 -6.69 10.26 11.71
CA GLU A 80 -6.57 11.63 12.26
C GLU A 80 -6.99 12.69 11.23
N ALA A 81 -6.53 12.54 9.99
CA ALA A 81 -6.84 13.45 8.89
C ALA A 81 -8.29 13.35 8.39
N ARG A 82 -9.10 12.43 8.94
CA ARG A 82 -10.48 12.14 8.50
C ARG A 82 -10.58 11.85 7.01
N ALA A 83 -9.61 11.12 6.48
CA ALA A 83 -9.52 10.81 5.05
C ALA A 83 -10.57 9.81 4.55
N PHE A 84 -11.48 9.33 5.41
CA PHE A 84 -12.52 8.35 5.09
C PHE A 84 -13.91 9.00 5.08
N PRO A 85 -14.45 9.38 3.91
CA PRO A 85 -15.74 10.06 3.80
C PRO A 85 -16.87 9.26 4.45
N GLY A 86 -17.75 9.94 5.20
CA GLY A 86 -18.86 9.30 5.91
C GLY A 86 -18.48 8.67 7.25
N HIS A 87 -17.22 8.75 7.67
CA HIS A 87 -16.76 8.27 8.97
C HIS A 87 -16.09 9.39 9.76
N ALA A 88 -16.59 9.67 10.97
CA ALA A 88 -15.97 10.59 11.92
C ALA A 88 -14.77 9.90 12.60
N THR A 89 -13.70 9.71 11.84
CA THR A 89 -12.48 9.00 12.28
C THR A 89 -11.59 9.91 13.13
N ASP A 90 -10.74 9.26 13.93
CA ASP A 90 -9.79 9.90 14.85
C ASP A 90 -8.63 8.94 15.15
N ALA A 91 -7.44 9.45 15.51
CA ALA A 91 -6.32 8.59 15.88
C ALA A 91 -6.62 7.65 17.06
N SER A 92 -7.58 7.99 17.92
CA SER A 92 -7.99 7.17 19.07
C SER A 92 -8.68 5.87 18.70
N TRP A 93 -9.04 5.66 17.42
CA TRP A 93 -9.58 4.39 16.93
C TRP A 93 -8.54 3.25 17.02
N ILE A 94 -7.26 3.58 17.18
CA ILE A 94 -6.17 2.64 17.42
C ILE A 94 -5.63 2.88 18.82
N LEU A 95 -5.82 1.89 19.71
CA LEU A 95 -5.37 1.95 21.11
C LEU A 95 -3.88 1.62 21.24
N SER A 96 -3.37 0.72 20.41
CA SER A 96 -1.93 0.45 20.35
C SER A 96 -1.49 0.01 18.97
N LEU A 97 -0.24 0.33 18.62
CA LEU A 97 0.42 -0.09 17.40
C LEU A 97 1.73 -0.81 17.73
N SER A 98 1.78 -2.10 17.40
CA SER A 98 2.98 -2.93 17.50
C SER A 98 3.57 -3.16 16.11
N SER A 99 4.82 -2.77 15.90
CA SER A 99 5.57 -3.02 14.67
C SER A 99 6.61 -4.12 14.88
N LEU A 100 6.65 -5.10 13.97
CA LEU A 100 7.62 -6.20 13.98
C LEU A 100 8.49 -6.10 12.73
N SER A 101 9.78 -5.78 12.90
CA SER A 101 10.75 -5.64 11.80
C SER A 101 10.28 -4.72 10.68
N ALA A 102 9.58 -3.63 11.03
CA ALA A 102 9.04 -2.68 10.06
C ALA A 102 10.12 -1.70 9.57
N PRO A 103 10.20 -1.41 8.27
CA PRO A 103 11.14 -0.44 7.72
C PRO A 103 10.67 1.00 7.99
N LEU A 104 10.56 1.39 9.27
CA LEU A 104 10.01 2.69 9.69
C LEU A 104 10.85 3.90 9.24
N ASN A 105 12.09 3.68 8.81
CA ASN A 105 12.98 4.67 8.21
C ASN A 105 13.38 4.30 6.78
N GLY A 106 12.62 3.42 6.13
CA GLY A 106 12.98 2.81 4.86
C GLY A 106 13.95 1.64 5.05
N THR A 107 14.33 1.03 3.93
CA THR A 107 15.30 -0.08 3.88
C THR A 107 16.28 0.12 2.74
N LEU A 108 17.53 -0.34 2.92
CA LEU A 108 18.52 -0.37 1.85
C LEU A 108 18.23 -1.46 0.80
N THR A 109 17.36 -2.41 1.13
CA THR A 109 17.00 -3.53 0.24
C THR A 109 16.42 -3.05 -1.08
N THR A 110 15.66 -1.94 -1.11
CA THR A 110 15.06 -1.42 -2.35
C THR A 110 16.12 -0.96 -3.35
N TYR A 111 17.17 -0.27 -2.88
CA TYR A 111 18.31 0.10 -3.73
C TYR A 111 19.10 -1.10 -4.19
N ALA A 112 19.29 -2.11 -3.34
CA ALA A 112 19.91 -3.38 -3.73
C ALA A 112 19.09 -4.12 -4.80
N LEU A 113 17.76 -3.94 -4.81
CA LEU A 113 16.87 -4.46 -5.85
C LEU A 113 16.87 -3.61 -7.11
N GLY A 114 17.48 -2.43 -7.12
CA GLY A 114 17.71 -1.64 -8.33
C GLY A 114 17.10 -0.25 -8.34
N GLU A 115 16.47 0.20 -7.26
CA GLU A 115 16.05 1.61 -7.14
C GLU A 115 17.25 2.55 -7.32
N GLU A 116 17.11 3.61 -8.12
CA GLU A 116 18.12 4.66 -8.28
C GLU A 116 18.15 5.56 -7.03
N GLU A 117 19.34 5.76 -6.43
CA GLU A 117 19.51 6.53 -5.20
C GLU A 117 19.23 8.03 -5.40
N ASP A 118 19.61 8.56 -6.56
CA ASP A 118 19.55 9.98 -6.93
C ASP A 118 18.25 10.38 -7.62
N ALA A 119 17.44 9.40 -8.06
CA ALA A 119 16.20 9.65 -8.79
C ALA A 119 15.07 8.63 -8.53
N PRO A 120 14.71 8.29 -7.27
CA PRO A 120 13.53 7.46 -7.00
C PRO A 120 12.25 8.19 -7.50
N PRO A 121 11.26 7.51 -8.12
CA PRO A 121 11.03 6.06 -8.17
C PRO A 121 11.74 5.28 -9.31
N ARG A 122 12.78 5.83 -9.98
CA ARG A 122 13.38 5.14 -11.13
C ARG A 122 14.08 3.85 -10.74
N VAL A 123 13.81 2.78 -11.47
CA VAL A 123 14.44 1.47 -11.26
C VAL A 123 15.43 1.17 -12.38
N ARG A 124 16.64 0.76 -12.03
CA ARG A 124 17.67 0.35 -12.98
C ARG A 124 17.15 -0.80 -13.86
N ARG A 125 17.25 -0.63 -15.18
CA ARG A 125 16.84 -1.66 -16.15
C ARG A 125 17.60 -2.97 -15.91
N LEU A 126 16.90 -4.09 -16.04
CA LEU A 126 17.42 -5.46 -15.83
C LEU A 126 17.92 -5.75 -14.41
N SER A 127 17.65 -4.87 -13.43
CA SER A 127 17.85 -5.17 -12.01
C SER A 127 16.86 -6.22 -11.49
N PRO A 128 17.14 -6.86 -10.34
CA PRO A 128 16.20 -7.80 -9.72
C PRO A 128 14.78 -7.23 -9.52
N GLY A 129 14.68 -5.96 -9.14
CA GLY A 129 13.43 -5.23 -8.96
C GLY A 129 12.68 -5.03 -10.27
N SER A 130 13.38 -4.67 -11.35
CA SER A 130 12.75 -4.53 -12.68
C SER A 130 12.23 -5.88 -13.22
N ILE A 131 12.94 -6.97 -12.95
CA ILE A 131 12.53 -8.33 -13.32
C ILE A 131 11.30 -8.74 -12.50
N LEU A 132 11.31 -8.47 -11.19
CA LEU A 132 10.18 -8.73 -10.31
C LEU A 132 8.95 -7.92 -10.72
N GLY A 133 9.09 -6.62 -10.97
CA GLY A 133 8.00 -5.75 -11.45
C GLY A 133 7.41 -6.24 -12.77
N SER A 134 8.26 -6.69 -13.70
CA SER A 134 7.83 -7.29 -14.96
C SER A 134 7.02 -8.58 -14.74
N LEU A 135 7.46 -9.44 -13.83
CA LEU A 135 6.74 -10.67 -13.47
C LEU A 135 5.38 -10.34 -12.84
N VAL A 136 5.33 -9.38 -11.92
CA VAL A 136 4.08 -8.91 -11.29
C VAL A 136 3.13 -8.35 -12.34
N HIS A 137 3.61 -7.59 -13.31
CA HIS A 137 2.78 -7.08 -14.41
C HIS A 137 2.19 -8.21 -15.27
N VAL A 138 2.99 -9.23 -15.61
CA VAL A 138 2.51 -10.41 -16.33
C VAL A 138 1.43 -11.14 -15.51
N LEU A 139 1.63 -11.31 -14.21
CA LEU A 139 0.64 -11.93 -13.33
C LEU A 139 -0.65 -11.10 -13.24
N ALA A 140 -0.53 -9.77 -13.16
CA ALA A 140 -1.67 -8.85 -13.16
C ALA A 140 -2.50 -8.99 -14.45
N MET A 141 -1.85 -9.09 -15.62
CA MET A 141 -2.53 -9.34 -16.89
C MET A 141 -3.33 -10.66 -16.91
N CYS A 142 -2.80 -11.69 -16.27
CA CYS A 142 -3.45 -13.00 -16.13
C CYS A 142 -4.56 -13.03 -15.06
N GLY A 143 -4.97 -11.86 -14.53
CA GLY A 143 -6.03 -11.73 -13.54
C GLY A 143 -5.53 -11.73 -12.10
N GLY A 144 -4.23 -11.50 -11.87
CA GLY A 144 -3.67 -11.23 -10.55
C GLY A 144 -3.76 -12.40 -9.57
N ARG A 145 -3.84 -13.64 -10.05
CA ARG A 145 -3.84 -14.85 -9.21
C ARG A 145 -2.53 -15.61 -9.38
N MET A 146 -1.81 -15.83 -8.28
CA MET A 146 -0.61 -16.67 -8.23
C MET A 146 -0.73 -17.65 -7.07
N LEU A 147 -0.61 -18.96 -7.35
CA LEU A 147 -0.63 -20.02 -6.34
C LEU A 147 -1.83 -19.96 -5.37
N GLY A 148 -3.00 -19.53 -5.85
CA GLY A 148 -4.22 -19.38 -5.03
C GLY A 148 -4.36 -18.05 -4.29
N TYR A 149 -3.36 -17.16 -4.37
CA TYR A 149 -3.39 -15.82 -3.79
C TYR A 149 -3.76 -14.76 -4.83
N GLU A 150 -4.65 -13.84 -4.45
CA GLU A 150 -4.96 -12.65 -5.25
C GLU A 150 -4.03 -11.50 -4.88
N LEU A 151 -3.39 -10.91 -5.89
CA LEU A 151 -2.38 -9.85 -5.71
C LEU A 151 -2.98 -8.48 -5.34
N GLY A 152 -4.31 -8.31 -5.44
CA GLY A 152 -4.99 -7.07 -5.06
C GLY A 152 -4.67 -5.88 -5.96
N LEU A 153 -4.35 -6.11 -7.24
CA LEU A 153 -3.97 -5.07 -8.21
C LEU A 153 -5.16 -4.56 -9.06
N GLU A 154 -6.38 -4.69 -8.56
CA GLU A 154 -7.60 -4.42 -9.33
C GLU A 154 -7.80 -2.93 -9.63
N GLN A 155 -7.31 -2.04 -8.74
CA GLN A 155 -7.40 -0.60 -8.92
C GLN A 155 -6.62 -0.12 -10.17
N TRP A 156 -5.58 -0.85 -10.55
CA TRP A 156 -4.74 -0.55 -11.71
C TRP A 156 -5.32 -1.04 -13.05
N LYS A 157 -6.39 -1.84 -13.03
CA LYS A 157 -7.09 -2.39 -14.21
C LYS A 157 -6.11 -2.92 -15.27
N LEU A 158 -5.21 -3.81 -14.84
CA LEU A 158 -4.17 -4.40 -15.70
C LEU A 158 -4.58 -5.75 -16.31
N SER A 159 -5.66 -6.35 -15.83
CA SER A 159 -6.14 -7.64 -16.30
C SER A 159 -6.59 -7.58 -17.76
N MET A 160 -6.28 -8.62 -18.54
CA MET A 160 -6.79 -8.78 -19.91
C MET A 160 -8.33 -8.74 -19.97
N LYS A 161 -9.02 -9.11 -18.89
CA LYS A 161 -10.48 -9.04 -18.81
C LYS A 161 -11.01 -7.60 -18.73
N ASP A 162 -10.23 -6.69 -18.15
CA ASP A 162 -10.67 -5.31 -17.89
C ASP A 162 -10.39 -4.39 -19.08
N VAL A 163 -9.26 -4.58 -19.75
CA VAL A 163 -8.79 -3.69 -20.84
C VAL A 163 -8.67 -4.35 -22.21
N GLY A 164 -8.85 -5.68 -22.29
CA GLY A 164 -8.67 -6.46 -23.51
C GLY A 164 -7.21 -6.86 -23.76
N ALA A 165 -7.00 -8.00 -24.43
CA ALA A 165 -5.68 -8.60 -24.63
C ALA A 165 -4.67 -7.68 -25.34
N GLY A 166 -5.10 -6.97 -26.39
CA GLY A 166 -4.22 -6.06 -27.14
C GLY A 166 -3.72 -4.87 -26.31
N ALA A 167 -4.59 -4.26 -25.50
CA ALA A 167 -4.22 -3.15 -24.63
C ALA A 167 -3.32 -3.61 -23.46
N ALA A 168 -3.62 -4.79 -22.90
CA ALA A 168 -2.81 -5.40 -21.84
C ALA A 168 -1.39 -5.72 -22.34
N ILE A 169 -1.25 -6.34 -23.52
CA ILE A 169 0.06 -6.60 -24.14
C ILE A 169 0.80 -5.29 -24.43
N LYS A 170 0.11 -4.24 -24.90
CA LYS A 170 0.72 -2.92 -25.12
C LYS A 170 1.24 -2.31 -23.81
N LYS A 171 0.49 -2.42 -22.72
CA LYS A 171 0.93 -1.99 -21.37
C LYS A 171 2.15 -2.79 -20.90
N LEU A 172 2.20 -4.10 -21.11
CA LEU A 172 3.36 -4.92 -20.78
C LEU A 172 4.59 -4.58 -21.61
N VAL A 173 4.44 -4.39 -22.92
CA VAL A 173 5.55 -3.99 -23.79
C VAL A 173 6.09 -2.62 -23.36
N ARG A 174 5.20 -1.67 -23.00
CA ARG A 174 5.60 -0.38 -22.42
C ARG A 174 6.32 -0.56 -21.07
N CYS A 175 5.82 -1.42 -20.19
CA CYS A 175 6.43 -1.76 -18.91
C CYS A 175 7.86 -2.33 -19.09
N LEU A 176 8.06 -3.20 -20.09
CA LEU A 176 9.34 -3.84 -20.35
C LEU A 176 10.36 -2.92 -21.04
N LEU A 177 9.90 -2.04 -21.94
CA LEU A 177 10.79 -1.27 -22.82
C LEU A 177 10.97 0.18 -22.39
N VAL A 178 9.99 0.75 -21.69
CA VAL A 178 9.88 2.20 -21.46
C VAL A 178 9.83 2.51 -19.96
N HIS A 179 8.72 2.16 -19.30
CA HIS A 179 8.38 2.60 -17.94
C HIS A 179 7.34 1.68 -17.33
N SER A 180 7.54 1.23 -16.09
CA SER A 180 6.57 0.42 -15.34
C SER A 180 5.71 1.26 -14.41
N ASP A 181 4.43 1.42 -14.76
CA ASP A 181 3.44 2.12 -13.93
C ASP A 181 3.27 1.49 -12.51
N LEU A 182 3.78 0.26 -12.28
CA LEU A 182 3.68 -0.45 -11.00
C LEU A 182 4.89 -0.29 -10.08
N VAL A 183 6.09 -0.08 -10.63
CA VAL A 183 7.33 -0.02 -9.83
C VAL A 183 8.12 1.26 -10.03
N GLU A 184 7.87 2.01 -11.10
CA GLU A 184 8.55 3.28 -11.41
C GLU A 184 7.66 4.51 -11.19
N GLU A 185 6.58 4.37 -10.41
CA GLU A 185 5.70 5.46 -9.96
C GLU A 185 5.83 5.65 -8.43
N GLU A 186 5.42 6.80 -7.89
CA GLU A 186 5.48 6.99 -6.42
C GLU A 186 4.44 6.15 -5.66
N ASP A 187 3.37 5.70 -6.32
CA ASP A 187 2.24 5.00 -5.68
C ASP A 187 2.46 3.48 -5.61
N ASN A 188 3.61 3.06 -5.04
CA ASN A 188 3.92 1.65 -4.88
C ASN A 188 4.78 1.34 -3.64
N ALA A 189 4.73 0.08 -3.19
CA ALA A 189 5.43 -0.39 -1.99
C ALA A 189 6.96 -0.25 -2.07
N ALA A 190 7.57 -0.41 -3.25
CA ALA A 190 9.01 -0.29 -3.43
C ALA A 190 9.46 1.16 -3.22
N TYR A 191 8.77 2.13 -3.82
CA TYR A 191 9.04 3.56 -3.58
C TYR A 191 8.87 3.91 -2.10
N ASP A 192 7.75 3.53 -1.50
CA ASP A 192 7.44 3.88 -0.11
C ASP A 192 8.43 3.29 0.91
N THR A 193 9.09 2.19 0.56
CA THR A 193 10.12 1.58 1.42
C THR A 193 11.52 2.14 1.20
N THR A 194 11.71 3.08 0.27
CA THR A 194 12.96 3.86 0.18
C THR A 194 13.14 4.75 1.39
N ILE A 195 14.40 5.10 1.69
CA ILE A 195 14.73 6.03 2.78
C ILE A 195 14.12 7.41 2.50
N HIS A 196 14.13 7.85 1.23
CA HIS A 196 13.60 9.14 0.82
C HIS A 196 12.08 9.25 1.03
N ALA A 197 11.32 8.27 0.55
CA ALA A 197 9.86 8.30 0.69
C ALA A 197 9.45 8.12 2.15
N MET A 198 10.03 7.16 2.87
CA MET A 198 9.68 6.95 4.28
C MET A 198 10.04 8.15 5.15
N LYS A 199 11.10 8.90 4.82
CA LYS A 199 11.39 10.17 5.48
C LYS A 199 10.27 11.19 5.26
N LYS A 200 9.81 11.40 4.01
CA LYS A 200 8.68 12.29 3.70
C LYS A 200 7.40 11.86 4.45
N HIS A 201 7.13 10.56 4.49
CA HIS A 201 5.99 10.00 5.23
C HIS A 201 6.12 10.22 6.75
N ASN A 202 7.31 10.06 7.33
CA ASN A 202 7.53 10.35 8.74
C ASN A 202 7.34 11.84 9.06
N GLU A 203 7.75 12.74 8.15
CA GLU A 203 7.53 14.18 8.28
C GLU A 203 6.03 14.55 8.20
N SER A 204 5.25 13.89 7.33
CA SER A 204 3.81 14.14 7.19
C SER A 204 2.97 13.55 8.33
N MET A 205 3.33 12.35 8.81
CA MET A 205 2.63 11.69 9.91
C MET A 205 2.87 12.39 11.26
N GLY A 206 4.00 13.08 11.41
CA GLY A 206 4.38 13.73 12.65
C GLY A 206 4.75 12.75 13.77
N GLY A 207 4.56 13.17 15.01
CA GLY A 207 4.86 12.40 16.22
C GLY A 207 3.78 11.37 16.58
N GLY A 208 4.02 10.60 17.64
CA GLY A 208 3.00 9.69 18.18
C GLY A 208 1.79 10.42 18.78
N HIS A 209 0.64 9.77 18.77
CA HIS A 209 -0.58 10.30 19.37
C HIS A 209 -0.67 9.92 20.85
N GLY A 210 -1.00 10.87 21.73
CA GLY A 210 -1.11 10.62 23.18
C GLY A 210 -2.20 9.62 23.59
N CYS A 211 -3.12 9.30 22.68
CA CYS A 211 -4.18 8.30 22.86
C CYS A 211 -3.76 6.86 22.49
N CYS A 212 -2.53 6.65 21.99
CA CYS A 212 -2.08 5.37 21.45
C CYS A 212 -0.73 4.93 22.03
N TYR A 213 -0.59 3.64 22.34
CA TYR A 213 0.67 3.02 22.78
C TYR A 213 1.45 2.45 21.58
N TYR A 214 2.74 2.79 21.47
CA TYR A 214 3.59 2.32 20.38
C TYR A 214 4.64 1.32 20.88
N PHE A 215 4.70 0.17 20.22
CA PHE A 215 5.72 -0.86 20.45
C PHE A 215 6.47 -1.14 19.15
N SER A 216 7.79 -1.23 19.21
CA SER A 216 8.61 -1.60 18.07
C SER A 216 9.57 -2.71 18.45
N PHE A 217 9.48 -3.80 17.71
CA PHE A 217 10.28 -5.00 17.89
C PHE A 217 11.16 -5.17 16.65
N VAL A 218 12.46 -5.31 16.87
CA VAL A 218 13.46 -5.49 15.82
C VAL A 218 14.18 -6.81 16.04
N GLY A 219 14.41 -7.54 14.96
CA GLY A 219 15.28 -8.72 14.92
C GLY A 219 16.57 -8.39 14.18
N THR A 220 17.70 -8.91 14.66
CA THR A 220 19.02 -8.78 14.04
C THR A 220 19.52 -10.14 13.59
#